data_AF-A0A382AT65-F1
#
_entry.id   AF-A0A382AT65-F1
#
_cell.length_a   1.000
_cell.length_b   1.000
_cell.length_c   1.000
_cell.angle_alpha   90.00
_cell.angle_beta   90.00
_cell.angle_gamma   90.00
#
_symmetry.space_group_name_H-M   'P 1'
#
loop_
_entity.id
_entity.type
_entity.pdbx_description
1 polymer ?
#
loop_
_entity_poly.entity_id
_entity_poly.type
_entity_poly.pdbx_seq_one_letter_code
_entity_poly.pdbx_strand_id
1 'polypeptide(L)' 'MTEFSSSLQAKHHFCSMALLLGVCGYAATTLAQPRINEFLAVNNSSLTDGDGEAQDWIEIYNPGAKSVPLGSW' A
#
# COMPACT_ATOMS: atom_id res chain seq x y z
N MET A 1 15.37 -40.86 -21.15
CA MET A 1 14.92 -39.51 -21.57
C MET A 1 13.91 -38.86 -20.61
N THR A 2 13.51 -39.52 -19.52
CA THR A 2 12.52 -39.01 -18.55
C THR A 2 13.13 -38.13 -17.44
N GLU A 3 14.34 -38.44 -16.96
CA GLU A 3 15.07 -37.69 -15.91
C GLU A 3 15.39 -36.22 -16.27
N PHE A 4 15.64 -35.96 -17.56
CA PHE A 4 15.94 -34.61 -18.04
C PHE A 4 14.66 -33.73 -18.07
N SER A 5 13.50 -34.34 -18.29
CA SER A 5 12.21 -33.65 -18.33
C SER A 5 11.68 -33.31 -16.93
N SER A 6 11.84 -34.23 -15.97
CA SER A 6 11.39 -34.03 -14.58
C SER A 6 12.20 -32.95 -13.85
N SER A 7 13.53 -32.93 -14.06
CA SER A 7 14.42 -31.92 -13.49
C SER A 7 14.22 -30.52 -14.10
N LEU A 8 13.84 -30.42 -15.38
CA LEU A 8 13.50 -29.15 -16.02
C LEU A 8 12.17 -28.59 -15.49
N GLN A 9 11.17 -29.45 -15.32
CA GLN A 9 9.87 -29.08 -14.77
C GLN A 9 9.97 -28.61 -13.31
N ALA A 10 10.77 -29.30 -12.49
CA ALA A 10 11.06 -28.89 -11.11
C ALA A 10 11.72 -27.50 -11.03
N LYS A 11 12.66 -27.20 -11.94
CA LYS A 11 13.34 -25.89 -12.00
C LYS A 11 12.40 -24.76 -12.42
N HIS A 12 11.47 -25.01 -13.34
CA HIS A 12 10.45 -24.02 -13.73
C HIS A 12 9.47 -23.74 -12.59
N HIS A 13 9.03 -24.76 -11.85
CA HIS A 13 8.19 -24.55 -10.66
C HIS A 13 8.92 -23.79 -9.57
N PHE A 14 10.22 -24.07 -9.35
CA PHE A 14 11.05 -23.34 -8.40
C PHE A 14 11.21 -21.86 -8.79
N CYS A 15 11.48 -21.61 -10.07
CA CYS A 15 11.66 -20.25 -10.61
C CYS A 15 10.35 -19.45 -10.56
N SER A 16 9.23 -20.08 -10.93
CA SER A 16 7.92 -19.43 -10.91
C SER A 16 7.44 -19.13 -9.48
N MET A 17 7.75 -20.01 -8.51
CA MET A 17 7.43 -19.79 -7.10
C MET A 17 8.30 -18.70 -6.46
N ALA A 18 9.60 -18.67 -6.79
CA ALA A 18 10.51 -17.61 -6.37
C ALA A 18 10.11 -16.24 -6.97
N LEU A 19 9.66 -16.22 -8.23
CA LEU A 19 9.15 -15.02 -8.89
C LEU A 19 7.86 -14.52 -8.22
N LEU A 20 6.91 -15.41 -7.92
CA LEU A 20 5.65 -15.07 -7.22
C LEU A 20 5.89 -14.54 -5.81
N LEU A 21 6.77 -15.19 -5.03
CA LEU A 21 7.15 -14.73 -3.68
C LEU A 21 7.87 -13.38 -3.72
N GLY A 22 8.76 -13.18 -4.69
CA GLY A 22 9.42 -11.90 -4.94
C GLY A 22 8.39 -10.79 -5.22
N VAL A 23 7.54 -10.97 -6.24
CA VAL A 23 6.50 -10.00 -6.62
C VAL A 23 5.55 -9.68 -5.47
N CYS A 24 5.14 -10.69 -4.69
CA CYS A 24 4.25 -10.50 -3.54
C CYS A 24 4.92 -9.72 -2.39
N GLY A 25 6.22 -9.92 -2.16
CA GLY A 25 7.00 -9.17 -1.17
C GLY A 25 7.19 -7.69 -1.54
N TYR A 26 7.42 -7.38 -2.82
CA TYR A 26 7.58 -6.00 -3.29
C TYR A 26 6.26 -5.23 -3.36
N ALA A 27 5.14 -5.88 -3.75
CA ALA A 27 3.84 -5.22 -3.79
C ALA A 27 3.36 -4.75 -2.40
N ALA A 28 3.75 -5.45 -1.34
CA ALA A 28 3.39 -5.11 0.04
C ALA A 28 4.00 -3.77 0.52
N THR A 29 5.16 -3.36 -0.02
CA THR A 29 5.81 -2.10 0.39
C THR A 29 5.26 -0.89 -0.35
N THR A 30 4.86 -1.03 -1.62
CA THR A 30 4.30 0.07 -2.41
C THR A 30 2.93 0.51 -1.91
N LEU A 31 2.12 -0.44 -1.44
CA LEU A 31 0.80 -0.17 -0.86
C LEU A 31 0.84 0.39 0.57
N ALA A 32 2.02 0.41 1.22
CA ALA A 32 2.20 0.84 2.61
C ALA A 32 2.56 2.33 2.75
N GLN A 33 2.50 3.12 1.68
CA GLN A 33 2.85 4.54 1.70
C GLN A 33 1.67 5.41 2.17
N PRO A 34 1.91 6.50 2.93
CA PRO A 34 0.87 7.47 3.26
C PRO A 34 0.21 8.03 2.01
N ARG A 35 -1.11 8.23 2.05
CA ARG A 35 -1.88 8.75 0.93
C ARG A 35 -2.98 9.69 1.40
N ILE A 36 -3.44 10.56 0.51
CA ILE A 36 -4.67 11.32 0.72
C ILE A 36 -5.83 10.34 0.57
N ASN A 37 -6.64 10.18 1.62
CA ASN A 37 -7.79 9.28 1.63
C ASN A 37 -9.11 10.03 1.40
N GLU A 38 -9.19 11.28 1.86
CA GLU A 38 -10.32 12.18 1.65
C GLU A 38 -9.81 13.60 1.39
N PHE A 39 -10.57 14.34 0.58
CA PHE A 39 -10.39 15.77 0.33
C PHE A 39 -11.74 16.46 0.35
N LEU A 40 -12.00 17.27 1.37
CA LEU A 40 -13.28 17.98 1.56
C LEU A 40 -13.06 19.49 1.48
N ALA A 41 -13.30 20.06 0.29
CA ALA A 41 -13.24 21.51 0.04
C ALA A 41 -14.61 22.20 0.12
N VAL A 42 -15.69 21.44 0.27
CA VAL A 42 -17.04 21.98 0.50
C VAL A 42 -17.66 21.19 1.64
N ASN A 43 -17.52 21.73 2.84
CA ASN A 43 -17.96 21.09 4.08
C ASN A 43 -19.27 21.72 4.57
N ASN A 44 -20.41 21.20 4.09
CA ASN A 44 -21.72 21.73 4.46
C ASN A 44 -22.41 20.96 5.60
N SER A 45 -21.85 19.83 6.02
CA SER A 45 -22.54 18.90 6.94
C SER A 45 -21.63 17.96 7.73
N SER A 46 -20.31 18.19 7.74
CA SER A 46 -19.35 17.35 8.46
C SER A 46 -18.83 18.07 9.71
N LEU A 47 -17.59 17.79 10.11
CA LEU A 47 -16.92 18.36 11.28
C LEU A 47 -16.81 19.88 11.20
N THR A 48 -17.08 20.54 12.33
CA THR A 48 -16.76 21.95 12.56
C THR A 48 -15.61 22.05 13.56
N ASP A 49 -14.87 23.14 13.53
CA ASP A 49 -13.85 23.43 14.54
C ASP A 49 -14.47 23.88 15.88
N GLY A 50 -13.61 24.31 16.82
CA GLY A 50 -14.03 24.77 18.14
C GLY A 50 -14.81 26.09 18.13
N ASP A 51 -14.76 26.85 17.05
CA ASP A 51 -15.50 28.09 16.85
C ASP A 51 -16.83 27.84 16.12
N GLY A 52 -17.11 26.58 15.73
CA GLY A 52 -18.32 26.18 15.01
C GLY A 52 -18.24 26.36 13.51
N GLU A 53 -17.06 26.69 12.96
CA GLU A 53 -16.87 26.93 11.54
C GLU A 53 -16.52 25.63 10.80
N ALA A 54 -17.04 25.48 9.60
CA ALA A 54 -16.75 24.35 8.72
C ALA A 54 -15.56 24.68 7.81
N GLN A 55 -14.38 24.14 8.15
CA GLN A 55 -13.16 24.35 7.39
C GLN A 55 -12.94 23.26 6.33
N ASP A 56 -12.14 23.60 5.33
CA ASP A 56 -11.58 22.64 4.38
C ASP A 56 -10.58 21.73 5.09
N TRP A 57 -10.56 20.45 4.72
CA TRP A 57 -9.61 19.51 5.28
C TRP A 57 -9.25 18.37 4.32
N ILE A 58 -8.10 17.74 4.59
CA ILE A 58 -7.64 16.51 3.92
C ILE A 58 -7.41 15.42 4.96
N GLU A 59 -7.74 14.18 4.61
CA GLU A 59 -7.31 13.02 5.38
C GLU A 59 -6.00 12.47 4.83
N ILE A 60 -4.98 12.34 5.68
CA ILE A 60 -3.77 11.57 5.37
C ILE A 60 -3.84 10.24 6.11
N TYR A 61 -3.91 9.14 5.35
CA TYR A 61 -3.97 7.80 5.91
C TYR A 61 -2.69 7.01 5.65
N ASN A 62 -2.15 6.40 6.70
CA ASN A 62 -1.05 5.45 6.62
C ASN A 62 -1.58 4.00 6.63
N PRO A 63 -1.62 3.31 5.48
CA PRO A 63 -2.00 1.88 5.41
C PRO A 63 -0.91 0.93 5.92
N GLY A 64 0.30 1.43 6.15
CA GLY A 64 1.44 0.63 6.55
C GLY A 64 1.40 0.24 8.03
N ALA A 65 2.01 -0.90 8.35
CA ALA A 65 2.14 -1.37 9.74
C ALA A 65 3.20 -0.60 10.57
N LYS A 66 3.94 0.32 9.95
CA LYS A 66 4.99 1.11 10.59
C LYS A 66 4.60 2.58 10.60
N SER A 67 4.92 3.27 11.69
CA SER A 67 4.77 4.72 11.77
C SER A 67 5.66 5.42 10.74
N VAL A 68 5.11 6.46 10.10
CA VAL A 68 5.84 7.31 9.15
C VAL A 68 5.91 8.72 9.74
N PRO A 69 7.11 9.31 9.91
CA PRO A 69 7.23 10.69 10.39
C PRO A 69 6.70 11.66 9.35
N LEU A 70 5.82 12.57 9.78
CA LEU A 70 5.29 13.68 8.95
C LEU A 70 6.00 15.01 9.23
N GLY A 71 6.94 15.04 10.17
CA GLY A 71 7.77 16.22 10.42
C GLY A 71 8.72 16.48 9.26
N SER A 72 9.17 17.73 9.13
CA SER A 72 10.11 18.19 8.08
C SER A 72 9.54 18.24 6.66
N TRP A 73 8.21 18.26 6.52
CA TRP A 73 7.51 18.71 5.32
C TRP A 73 7.49 20.23 5.23
#